data_AF-A0A820Q0X0-F1
#
_entry.id   AF-A0A820Q0X0-F1
#
_cell.length_a   1.000
_cell.length_b   1.000
_cell.length_c   1.000
_cell.angle_alpha   90.00
_cell.angle_beta   90.00
_cell.angle_gamma   90.00
#
_symmetry.space_group_name_H-M   'P 1'
#
loop_
_entity.id
_entity.type
_entity.pdbx_description
1 polymer ?
#
loop_
_entity_poly.entity_id
_entity_poly.type
_entity_poly.pdbx_seq_one_letter_code
_entity_poly.pdbx_strand_id
1 'polypeptide(L)' 'MSGSDVKIGINGFGRIGRLVFRCALEQGVKIVGIN' A
#
# COMPACT_ATOMS: atom_id res chain seq x y z
N MET A 1 -1.40 1.41 -21.80
CA MET A 1 -1.05 1.84 -20.43
C MET A 1 -1.78 3.16 -20.16
N SER A 2 -3.07 3.10 -19.82
CA SER A 2 -3.85 4.29 -19.48
C SER A 2 -4.50 4.06 -18.12
N GLY A 3 -4.22 4.97 -17.18
CA GLY A 3 -4.70 4.88 -15.81
C GLY A 3 -3.55 5.21 -14.88
N SER A 4 -3.59 6.39 -14.27
CA SER A 4 -2.71 6.76 -13.16
C SER A 4 -2.79 5.69 -12.07
N ASP A 5 -1.72 4.88 -11.92
CA ASP A 5 -1.61 3.92 -10.82
C ASP A 5 -1.95 4.63 -9.50
N VAL A 6 -2.99 4.16 -8.80
CA VAL A 6 -3.39 4.72 -7.50
C VAL A 6 -2.22 4.52 -6.53
N LYS A 7 -1.64 5.63 -6.06
CA LYS A 7 -0.52 5.64 -5.12
C LYS A 7 -1.06 5.71 -3.70
N ILE A 8 -0.70 4.74 -2.85
CA ILE A 8 -1.16 4.68 -1.46
C ILE A 8 0.01 4.85 -0.49
N GLY A 9 -0.18 5.62 0.57
CA GLY A 9 0.73 5.71 1.72
C GLY A 9 0.11 5.07 2.97
N ILE A 10 0.94 4.53 3.85
CA ILE A 10 0.52 3.99 5.16
C ILE A 10 1.10 4.85 6.27
N ASN A 11 0.26 5.48 7.10
CA ASN A 11 0.70 6.18 8.31
C ASN A 11 0.29 5.37 9.54
N GLY A 12 1.26 4.83 10.26
CA GLY A 12 1.13 3.87 11.35
C GLY A 12 1.43 2.43 10.93
N PHE A 13 2.71 2.04 10.95
CA PHE A 13 3.16 0.68 10.57
C PHE A 13 3.12 -0.36 11.70
N GLY A 14 2.08 -0.30 12.53
CA GLY A 14 1.81 -1.26 13.59
C GLY A 14 1.28 -2.60 13.07
N ARG A 15 0.53 -3.33 13.91
CA ARG A 15 -0.05 -4.63 13.55
C ARG A 15 -0.91 -4.54 12.28
N ILE A 16 -1.78 -3.53 12.19
CA ILE A 16 -2.68 -3.33 11.04
C ILE A 16 -1.92 -2.84 9.81
N GLY A 17 -0.99 -1.89 9.93
CA GLY A 17 -0.21 -1.41 8.79
C GLY A 17 0.54 -2.52 8.07
N ARG A 18 1.08 -3.50 8.81
CA ARG A 18 1.72 -4.69 8.22
C ARG A 18 0.75 -5.66 7.55
N LEU A 19 -0.50 -5.75 8.01
CA LEU A 19 -1.53 -6.55 7.33
C LEU A 19 -1.97 -5.87 6.03
N VAL A 20 -2.23 -4.57 6.07
CA VAL A 20 -2.59 -3.76 4.89
C VAL A 20 -1.49 -3.83 3.83
N PHE A 21 -0.22 -3.69 4.20
CA PHE A 21 0.89 -3.80 3.26
C PHE A 21 0.97 -5.18 2.60
N ARG A 22 0.75 -6.27 3.35
CA ARG A 22 0.72 -7.62 2.80
C ARG A 22 -0.41 -7.80 1.78
N CYS A 23 -1.63 -7.40 2.14
CA CYS A 23 -2.77 -7.46 1.20
C CYS A 23 -2.52 -6.60 -0.05
N ALA A 24 -1.89 -5.42 0.10
CA ALA A 24 -1.58 -4.55 -1.02
C ALA A 24 -0.62 -5.22 -2.02
N LEU A 25 0.41 -5.96 -1.53
CA LEU A 25 1.30 -6.71 -2.40
C LEU A 25 0.58 -7.83 -3.15
N GLU A 26 -0.30 -8.57 -2.48
CA GLU A 26 -1.11 -9.64 -3.09
C GLU A 26 -2.08 -9.10 -4.15
N GLN A 27 -2.58 -7.87 -3.98
CA GLN A 27 -3.50 -7.22 -4.91
C GLN A 27 -2.79 -6.37 -5.99
N GLY A 28 -1.46 -6.33 -6.00
CA GLY A 28 -0.69 -5.50 -6.95
C GLY A 28 -0.88 -4.00 -6.74
N VAL A 29 -1.29 -3.58 -5.54
CA VAL A 29 -1.48 -2.17 -5.19
C VAL A 29 -0.14 -1.52 -4.87
N LYS A 30 0.09 -0.33 -5.43
CA LYS A 30 1.36 0.39 -5.27
C LYS A 30 1.39 1.23 -3.99
N ILE A 31 2.10 0.73 -2.98
CA ILE A 31 2.45 1.50 -1.78
C ILE A 31 3.69 2.37 -2.08
N VAL A 32 3.59 3.68 -1.86
CA VAL A 32 4.65 4.65 -2.19
C VAL A 32 5.34 5.26 -0.97
N GLY A 33 4.86 4.99 0.24
CA GLY A 33 5.45 5.51 1.47
C GLY A 33 4.84 4.91 2.72
N ILE A 34 5.63 4.85 3.78
CA ILE A 34 5.24 4.39 5.12
C ILE A 34 5.80 5.39 6.14
N ASN A 35 4.97 5.83 7.09
CA ASN A 35 5.33 6.69 8.23
C ASN A 35 4.91 6.04 9.55
#